data_AF-A0A2A5BAB9-F1
#
_entry.id   AF-A0A2A5BAB9-F1
#
_cell.length_a   1.000
_cell.length_b   1.000
_cell.length_c   1.000
_cell.angle_alpha   90.00
_cell.angle_beta   90.00
_cell.angle_gamma   90.00
#
_symmetry.space_group_name_H-M   'P 1'
#
loop_
_entity.id
_entity.type
_entity.pdbx_description
1 polymer ?
#
loop_
_entity_poly.entity_id
_entity_poly.type
_entity_poly.pdbx_seq_one_letter_code
_entity_poly.pdbx_strand_id
1 'polypeptide(L)'
;MKTKFSYIILFLLIAFISTAAIQIAKECDATALKKELKRELRPDYKYDSSKTSRFTYKTKVQAKEIEVPLFMGEKYRFLFNTAGLPQNIKIEIYNKKIGHKKRKLLYTLEQKQDQHIYIYEPKKSRRMYINYTIPESTETELKGCMIFVLGYRLAVLKSLLD
;
A
#
# COMPACT_ATOMS: atom_id res chain seq x y z
N MET A 1 25.87 -38.49 -52.26
CA MET A 1 25.97 -37.82 -50.95
C MET A 1 24.80 -36.84 -50.73
N LYS A 2 23.54 -37.30 -50.89
CA LYS A 2 22.33 -36.44 -50.96
C LYS A 2 21.48 -36.44 -49.68
N THR A 3 21.87 -37.19 -48.65
CA THR A 3 21.06 -37.42 -47.44
C THR A 3 21.43 -36.55 -46.23
N LYS A 4 22.52 -35.76 -46.29
CA LYS A 4 22.93 -34.87 -45.18
C LYS A 4 22.35 -33.46 -45.26
N PHE A 5 21.91 -33.03 -46.44
CA PHE A 5 21.31 -31.69 -46.63
C PHE A 5 19.85 -31.61 -46.14
N SER A 6 19.18 -32.75 -45.97
CA SER A 6 17.77 -32.83 -45.53
C SER A 6 17.58 -32.52 -44.04
N TYR A 7 18.60 -32.73 -43.20
CA TYR A 7 18.48 -32.53 -41.75
C TYR A 7 18.78 -31.08 -41.32
N ILE A 8 19.44 -30.29 -42.16
CA ILE A 8 19.75 -28.88 -41.87
C ILE A 8 18.50 -28.01 -42.05
N ILE A 9 17.62 -28.35 -42.99
CA ILE A 9 16.38 -27.61 -43.26
C ILE A 9 15.30 -27.91 -42.20
N LEU A 10 15.31 -29.12 -41.61
CA LEU A 10 14.37 -29.48 -40.53
C LEU A 10 14.75 -28.86 -39.17
N PHE A 11 16.03 -28.54 -38.95
CA PHE A 11 16.49 -27.85 -37.73
C PHE A 11 16.27 -26.33 -37.74
N LEU A 12 16.15 -25.71 -38.92
CA LEU A 12 15.92 -24.27 -39.08
C LEU A 12 14.45 -23.84 -38.91
N LEU A 13 13.51 -24.79 -38.91
CA LEU A 13 12.07 -24.53 -38.79
C LEU A 13 11.53 -24.48 -37.35
N ILE A 14 12.35 -24.83 -36.34
CA ILE A 14 11.89 -24.95 -34.93
C ILE A 14 12.29 -23.74 -34.06
N ALA A 15 13.07 -22.78 -34.56
CA ALA A 15 13.60 -21.69 -33.74
C ALA A 15 12.82 -20.37 -33.79
N PHE A 16 11.56 -20.36 -34.25
CA PHE A 16 10.68 -19.21 -34.07
C PHE A 16 10.00 -19.29 -32.69
N ILE A 17 10.80 -19.20 -31.63
CA ILE A 17 10.29 -18.98 -30.28
C ILE A 17 9.76 -17.54 -30.28
N SER A 18 8.45 -17.43 -30.47
CA SER A 18 7.71 -16.20 -30.23
C SER A 18 7.88 -15.84 -28.77
N THR A 19 8.76 -14.88 -28.49
CA THR A 19 8.78 -14.17 -27.22
C THR A 19 7.53 -13.30 -27.17
N ALA A 20 6.39 -13.91 -26.82
CA ALA A 20 5.28 -13.15 -26.31
C ALA A 20 5.81 -12.41 -25.08
N ALA A 21 6.01 -11.10 -25.21
CA ALA A 21 6.28 -10.23 -24.08
C ALA A 21 5.06 -10.36 -23.16
N ILE A 22 5.17 -11.22 -22.14
CA ILE A 22 4.21 -11.29 -21.06
C ILE A 22 4.21 -9.90 -20.46
N GLN A 23 3.14 -9.14 -20.68
CA GLN A 23 2.87 -7.93 -19.92
C GLN A 23 2.57 -8.42 -18.49
N ILE A 24 3.64 -8.62 -17.71
CA ILE A 24 3.55 -8.90 -16.29
C ILE A 24 2.92 -7.66 -15.68
N ALA A 25 1.63 -7.70 -15.42
CA ALA A 25 0.99 -6.75 -14.51
C ALA A 25 1.86 -6.76 -13.26
N LYS A 26 2.58 -5.64 -13.00
CA LYS A 26 3.61 -5.54 -11.96
C LYS A 26 3.01 -6.01 -10.65
N GLU A 27 3.30 -7.25 -10.28
CA GLU A 27 2.73 -7.83 -9.08
C GLU A 27 3.23 -7.02 -7.88
N CYS A 28 2.32 -6.68 -6.99
CA CYS A 28 2.65 -5.93 -5.79
C CYS A 28 3.68 -6.70 -4.93
N ASP A 29 4.93 -6.22 -4.91
CA ASP A 29 5.93 -6.69 -3.95
C ASP A 29 5.68 -6.08 -2.56
N ALA A 30 4.63 -6.57 -1.90
CA ALA A 30 4.21 -6.11 -0.59
C ALA A 30 5.32 -6.24 0.47
N THR A 31 6.23 -7.20 0.29
CA THR A 31 7.33 -7.45 1.22
C THR A 31 8.38 -6.34 1.13
N ALA A 32 8.79 -5.97 -0.08
CA ALA A 32 9.71 -4.85 -0.29
C ALA A 32 9.12 -3.52 0.20
N LEU A 33 7.88 -3.22 -0.17
CA LEU A 33 7.19 -1.99 0.25
C LEU A 33 7.05 -1.90 1.78
N LYS A 34 6.72 -3.01 2.45
CA LYS A 34 6.65 -3.08 3.91
C LYS A 34 8.02 -2.90 4.56
N LYS A 35 9.08 -3.49 3.97
CA LYS A 35 10.46 -3.35 4.47
C LYS A 35 10.90 -1.89 4.41
N GLU A 36 10.50 -1.16 3.36
CA GLU A 36 10.75 0.27 3.23
C GLU A 36 10.11 1.07 4.37
N LEU A 37 8.81 0.87 4.63
CA LEU A 37 8.12 1.53 5.74
C LEU A 37 8.72 1.20 7.11
N LYS A 38 9.17 -0.05 7.32
CA LYS A 38 9.81 -0.42 8.60
C LYS A 38 11.11 0.35 8.86
N ARG A 39 11.80 0.84 7.82
CA ARG A 39 12.99 1.68 7.99
C ARG A 39 12.61 3.07 8.52
N GLU A 40 11.50 3.63 8.03
CA GLU A 40 10.95 4.94 8.44
C GLU A 40 10.44 5.00 9.89
N LEU A 41 10.30 3.86 10.54
CA LEU A 41 9.99 3.79 11.96
C LEU A 41 11.21 4.08 12.84
N ARG A 42 12.42 3.77 12.36
CA ARG A 42 13.63 3.88 13.16
C ARG A 42 14.13 5.34 13.23
N PRO A 43 14.83 5.72 14.31
CA PRO A 43 15.07 4.94 15.53
C PRO A 43 13.91 5.03 16.55
N ASP A 44 12.99 5.97 16.36
CA ASP A 44 12.11 6.47 17.43
C ASP A 44 10.87 5.62 17.70
N TYR A 45 10.41 4.86 16.71
CA TYR A 45 9.19 4.06 16.79
C TYR A 45 9.51 2.57 16.62
N LYS A 46 8.88 1.75 17.48
CA LYS A 46 8.85 0.29 17.34
C LYS A 46 7.73 -0.10 16.38
N TYR A 47 7.94 -1.17 15.64
CA TYR A 47 6.89 -1.77 14.81
C TYR A 47 5.82 -2.42 15.70
N ASP A 48 4.55 -2.13 15.41
CA ASP A 48 3.39 -2.81 16.00
C ASP A 48 2.81 -3.79 14.97
N SER A 49 2.18 -3.25 13.93
CA SER A 49 1.42 -4.04 12.97
C SER A 49 1.48 -3.47 11.55
N SER A 50 0.91 -4.20 10.59
CA SER A 50 0.81 -3.76 9.20
C SER A 50 -0.40 -4.36 8.52
N LYS A 51 -0.94 -3.66 7.53
CA LYS A 51 -1.99 -4.17 6.64
C LYS A 51 -1.60 -3.95 5.17
N THR A 52 -1.56 -5.04 4.41
CA THR A 52 -1.54 -4.99 2.95
C THR A 52 -2.97 -4.89 2.45
N SER A 53 -3.28 -3.81 1.73
CA SER A 53 -4.58 -3.61 1.10
C SER A 53 -4.44 -3.82 -0.40
N ARG A 54 -5.15 -4.80 -0.96
CA ARG A 54 -5.22 -5.05 -2.40
C ARG A 54 -6.48 -4.41 -2.98
N PHE A 55 -6.34 -3.81 -4.15
CA PHE A 55 -7.38 -3.06 -4.83
C PHE A 55 -7.57 -3.58 -6.25
N THR A 56 -8.83 -3.60 -6.67
CA THR A 56 -9.24 -3.82 -8.05
C THR A 56 -10.07 -2.61 -8.42
N TYR A 57 -9.62 -1.86 -9.41
CA TYR A 57 -10.33 -0.68 -9.88
C TYR A 57 -11.53 -1.16 -10.72
N LYS A 58 -12.65 -0.47 -10.55
CA LYS A 58 -13.92 -0.80 -11.20
C LYS A 58 -14.43 0.43 -11.90
N THR A 59 -15.44 0.27 -12.73
CA THR A 59 -16.17 1.35 -13.41
C THR A 59 -17.01 2.23 -12.47
N LYS A 60 -16.83 2.11 -11.16
CA LYS A 60 -17.45 2.95 -10.15
C LYS A 60 -16.50 3.18 -8.99
N VAL A 61 -16.63 4.33 -8.36
CA VAL A 61 -15.92 4.67 -7.12
C VAL A 61 -16.24 3.63 -6.03
N GLN A 62 -15.20 3.21 -5.31
CA GLN A 62 -15.33 2.25 -4.21
C GLN A 62 -14.79 2.88 -2.92
N ALA A 63 -15.47 2.61 -1.81
CA ALA A 63 -15.01 3.00 -0.48
C ALA A 63 -14.65 1.75 0.34
N LYS A 64 -13.51 1.79 1.04
CA LYS A 64 -13.13 0.81 2.05
C LYS A 64 -12.74 1.55 3.33
N GLU A 65 -13.12 1.01 4.49
CA GLU A 65 -12.76 1.56 5.80
C GLU A 65 -11.97 0.51 6.59
N ILE A 66 -10.93 0.95 7.30
CA ILE A 66 -10.12 0.14 8.21
C ILE A 66 -10.17 0.78 9.58
N GLU A 67 -10.47 -0.01 10.60
CA GLU A 67 -10.37 0.42 12.00
C GLU A 67 -8.96 0.17 12.54
N VAL A 68 -8.41 1.16 13.23
CA VAL A 68 -7.10 1.09 13.90
C VAL A 68 -7.30 1.37 15.39
N PRO A 69 -7.20 0.33 16.26
CA PRO A 69 -7.34 0.50 17.70
C PRO A 69 -6.02 1.01 18.30
N LEU A 70 -6.01 2.27 18.76
CA LEU A 70 -4.86 2.87 19.45
C LEU A 70 -5.09 2.90 20.96
N PHE A 71 -4.06 2.57 21.73
CA PHE A 71 -4.06 2.55 23.19
C PHE A 71 -3.58 3.87 23.79
N MET A 72 -4.11 4.24 24.95
CA MET A 72 -3.66 5.42 25.69
C MET A 72 -2.26 5.22 26.26
N GLY A 73 -1.48 6.30 26.41
CA GLY A 73 -0.12 6.25 26.95
C GLY A 73 0.98 5.99 25.89
N GLU A 74 0.60 5.73 24.64
CA GLU A 74 1.54 5.53 23.54
C GLU A 74 1.43 6.66 22.51
N LYS A 75 2.53 6.98 21.83
CA LYS A 75 2.52 7.80 20.62
C LYS A 75 2.61 6.87 19.42
N TYR A 76 1.83 7.17 18.38
CA TYR A 76 1.79 6.34 17.18
C TYR A 76 2.30 7.08 15.95
N ARG A 77 2.77 6.30 14.98
CA ARG A 77 3.15 6.75 13.63
C ARG A 77 2.49 5.83 12.61
N PHE A 78 1.69 6.42 11.75
CA PHE A 78 1.00 5.76 10.65
C PHE A 78 1.85 5.98 9.40
N LEU A 79 2.17 4.90 8.70
CA LEU A 79 3.00 4.91 7.52
C LEU A 79 2.25 4.27 6.36
N PHE A 80 2.24 4.92 5.21
CA PHE A 80 1.62 4.40 3.99
C PHE A 80 2.66 4.33 2.88
N ASN A 81 2.68 3.22 2.13
CA ASN A 81 3.46 3.08 0.90
C ASN A 81 2.51 2.84 -0.27
N THR A 82 2.40 3.83 -1.17
CA THR A 82 1.50 3.85 -2.32
C THR A 82 2.16 3.43 -3.63
N ALA A 83 3.45 3.05 -3.64
CA ALA A 83 4.18 2.73 -4.88
C ALA A 83 3.60 1.52 -5.65
N GLY A 84 2.83 0.67 -4.96
CA GLY A 84 2.12 -0.46 -5.57
C GLY A 84 0.78 -0.10 -6.20
N LEU A 85 0.40 1.17 -6.23
CA LEU A 85 -0.87 1.63 -6.81
C LEU A 85 -0.65 2.07 -8.27
N PRO A 86 -1.46 1.59 -9.22
CA PRO A 86 -1.43 2.08 -10.59
C PRO A 86 -2.12 3.44 -10.76
N GLN A 87 -2.99 3.82 -9.81
CA GLN A 87 -3.70 5.09 -9.77
C GLN A 87 -3.83 5.57 -8.32
N ASN A 88 -3.98 6.87 -8.13
CA ASN A 88 -4.01 7.45 -6.79
C ASN A 88 -5.32 7.12 -6.06
N ILE A 89 -5.21 6.52 -4.87
CA ILE A 89 -6.33 6.29 -3.95
C ILE A 89 -6.37 7.41 -2.92
N LYS A 90 -7.53 8.05 -2.74
CA LYS A 90 -7.70 9.05 -1.67
C LYS A 90 -7.70 8.37 -0.31
N ILE A 91 -6.85 8.85 0.61
CA ILE A 91 -6.70 8.31 1.95
C ILE A 91 -7.05 9.40 2.96
N GLU A 92 -8.00 9.10 3.83
CA GLU A 92 -8.47 10.02 4.86
C GLU A 92 -8.57 9.28 6.20
N ILE A 93 -8.25 9.97 7.29
CA ILE A 93 -8.30 9.40 8.64
C ILE A 93 -9.33 10.14 9.46
N TYR A 94 -10.18 9.40 10.16
CA TYR A 94 -11.31 9.90 10.94
C TYR A 94 -11.27 9.42 12.38
N ASN A 95 -11.92 10.16 13.27
CA ASN A 95 -12.07 9.77 14.68
C ASN A 95 -13.20 8.75 14.96
N LYS A 96 -14.07 8.51 13.98
CA LYS A 96 -15.27 7.66 14.09
C LYS A 96 -15.52 6.97 12.75
N LYS A 97 -16.13 5.79 12.82
CA LYS A 97 -16.56 5.00 11.66
C LYS A 97 -17.52 5.77 10.76
N ILE A 98 -17.59 5.34 9.51
CA ILE A 98 -18.54 5.84 8.52
C ILE A 98 -19.98 5.82 9.05
N GLY A 99 -20.76 6.85 8.71
CA GLY A 99 -22.15 7.03 9.15
C GLY A 99 -22.34 7.58 10.57
N HIS A 100 -21.28 7.68 11.39
CA HIS A 100 -21.43 8.22 12.75
C HIS A 100 -21.63 9.76 12.75
N LYS A 101 -22.68 10.26 13.41
CA LYS A 101 -23.05 11.70 13.42
C LYS A 101 -21.93 12.66 13.85
N LYS A 102 -21.10 12.26 14.83
CA LYS A 102 -19.97 13.08 15.35
C LYS A 102 -18.62 12.75 14.69
N ARG A 103 -18.64 12.22 13.48
CA ARG A 103 -17.43 11.91 12.70
C ARG A 103 -16.72 13.21 12.29
N LYS A 104 -15.41 13.23 12.46
CA LYS A 104 -14.52 14.35 12.14
C LYS A 104 -13.33 13.84 11.38
N LEU A 105 -13.01 14.49 10.27
CA LEU A 105 -11.77 14.31 9.52
C LEU A 105 -10.61 14.76 10.40
N LEU A 106 -9.57 13.93 10.50
CA LEU A 106 -8.36 14.18 11.28
C LEU A 106 -7.15 14.43 10.39
N TYR A 107 -7.14 13.83 9.21
CA TYR A 107 -6.05 13.91 8.26
C TYR A 107 -6.52 13.51 6.86
N THR A 108 -5.99 14.20 5.86
CA THR A 108 -6.06 13.80 4.45
C THR A 108 -4.65 13.62 3.96
N LEU A 109 -4.37 12.48 3.33
CA LEU A 109 -3.09 12.24 2.68
C LEU A 109 -3.13 12.93 1.32
N GLU A 110 -2.29 13.95 1.17
CA GLU A 110 -2.10 14.67 -0.10
C GLU A 110 -0.98 14.00 -0.89
N GLN A 111 -1.34 13.33 -1.98
CA GLN A 111 -0.34 12.65 -2.81
C GLN A 111 0.44 13.66 -3.64
N LYS A 112 1.77 13.53 -3.63
CA LYS A 112 2.69 14.39 -4.39
C LYS A 112 3.35 13.59 -5.49
N GLN A 113 3.71 14.28 -6.57
CA GLN A 113 4.52 13.72 -7.63
C GLN A 113 5.83 13.16 -7.04
N ASP A 114 6.20 11.95 -7.47
CA ASP A 114 7.43 11.24 -7.06
C ASP A 114 7.56 10.92 -5.55
N GLN A 115 6.46 11.00 -4.79
CA GLN A 115 6.42 10.57 -3.39
C GLN A 115 5.46 9.38 -3.22
N HIS A 116 5.96 8.28 -2.67
CA HIS A 116 5.15 7.09 -2.37
C HIS A 116 5.05 6.74 -0.90
N ILE A 117 5.85 7.37 -0.04
CA ILE A 117 5.80 7.18 1.41
C ILE A 117 5.15 8.39 2.08
N TYR A 118 4.19 8.12 2.97
CA TYR A 118 3.46 9.13 3.70
C TYR A 118 3.38 8.79 5.18
N ILE A 119 3.52 9.82 6.02
CA ILE A 119 3.61 9.69 7.47
C ILE A 119 2.53 10.54 8.13
N TYR A 120 1.81 9.96 9.08
CA TYR A 120 0.88 10.67 9.95
C TYR A 120 1.11 10.30 11.41
N GLU A 121 1.26 11.29 12.28
CA GLU A 121 1.37 11.08 13.72
C GLU A 121 0.12 11.62 14.43
N PRO A 122 -0.78 10.76 14.93
CA PRO A 122 -1.96 11.21 15.65
C PRO A 122 -1.61 11.92 16.95
N LYS A 123 -2.19 13.11 17.17
CA LYS A 123 -2.04 13.88 18.42
C LYS A 123 -2.69 13.22 19.63
N LYS A 124 -3.72 12.40 19.42
CA LYS A 124 -4.47 11.72 20.48
C LYS A 124 -4.58 10.24 20.15
N SER A 125 -4.16 9.40 21.08
CA SER A 125 -4.26 7.95 20.96
C SER A 125 -5.67 7.50 21.31
N ARG A 126 -6.43 7.21 20.27
CA ARG A 126 -7.80 6.70 20.31
C ARG A 126 -8.04 5.90 19.05
N ARG A 127 -9.08 5.07 19.05
CA ARG A 127 -9.55 4.40 17.84
C ARG A 127 -9.70 5.39 16.67
N MET A 128 -9.09 5.05 15.54
CA MET A 128 -9.15 5.82 14.30
C MET A 128 -9.63 4.96 13.15
N TYR A 129 -10.13 5.61 12.10
CA TYR A 129 -10.71 4.96 10.94
C TYR A 129 -10.04 5.50 9.69
N ILE A 130 -9.39 4.64 8.93
CA ILE A 130 -8.73 4.99 7.68
C ILE A 130 -9.69 4.64 6.54
N ASN A 131 -10.04 5.63 5.74
CA ASN A 131 -10.88 5.50 4.56
C ASN A 131 -10.03 5.53 3.30
N TYR A 132 -10.27 4.56 2.44
CA TYR A 132 -9.74 4.51 1.09
C TYR A 132 -10.87 4.75 0.11
N THR A 133 -10.76 5.79 -0.71
CA THR A 133 -11.65 6.02 -1.86
C THR A 133 -10.87 5.67 -3.11
N ILE A 134 -11.22 4.53 -3.71
CA ILE A 134 -10.63 4.05 -4.95
C ILE A 134 -11.38 4.72 -6.10
N PRO A 135 -10.70 5.43 -7.01
CA PRO A 135 -11.35 6.08 -8.15
C PRO A 135 -11.95 5.03 -9.07
N GLU A 136 -12.88 5.47 -9.91
CA GLU A 136 -13.33 4.66 -11.03
C GLU A 136 -12.22 4.56 -12.09
N SER A 137 -12.21 3.45 -12.82
CA SER A 137 -11.33 3.24 -13.96
C SER A 137 -12.09 2.53 -15.06
N THR A 138 -11.82 2.93 -16.31
CA THR A 138 -12.30 2.27 -17.52
C THR A 138 -11.39 1.11 -17.93
N GLU A 139 -10.17 1.02 -17.37
CA GLU A 139 -9.23 -0.06 -17.63
C GLU A 139 -9.71 -1.36 -16.97
N THR A 140 -9.86 -2.40 -17.79
CA THR A 140 -10.22 -3.74 -17.32
C THR A 140 -9.08 -4.36 -16.54
N GLU A 141 -9.41 -4.97 -15.39
CA GLU A 141 -8.45 -5.68 -14.51
C GLU A 141 -7.33 -4.85 -13.89
N LEU A 142 -7.45 -3.52 -13.85
CA LEU A 142 -6.47 -2.70 -13.16
C LEU A 142 -6.44 -3.06 -11.66
N LYS A 143 -5.27 -3.50 -11.19
CA LYS A 143 -5.04 -4.03 -9.83
C LYS A 143 -3.83 -3.35 -9.21
N GLY A 144 -3.86 -3.19 -7.90
CA GLY A 144 -2.74 -2.60 -7.16
C GLY A 144 -2.80 -2.93 -5.68
N CYS A 145 -1.80 -2.45 -4.95
CA CYS A 145 -1.77 -2.58 -3.51
C CYS A 145 -1.20 -1.34 -2.83
N MET A 146 -1.48 -1.25 -1.53
CA MET A 146 -0.85 -0.30 -0.64
C MET A 146 -0.51 -1.00 0.67
N ILE A 147 0.60 -0.60 1.27
CA ILE A 147 0.99 -1.07 2.61
C ILE A 147 0.71 0.04 3.62
N PHE A 148 0.01 -0.32 4.68
CA PHE A 148 -0.07 0.46 5.91
C PHE A 148 0.78 -0.20 6.98
N VAL A 149 1.62 0.57 7.67
CA VAL A 149 2.38 0.16 8.85
C VAL A 149 2.03 1.07 10.02
N LEU A 150 1.80 0.45 11.17
CA LEU A 150 1.65 1.13 12.45
C LEU A 150 2.92 0.96 13.27
N GLY A 151 3.48 2.07 13.71
CA GLY A 151 4.51 2.11 14.73
C GLY A 151 4.02 2.78 16.00
N TYR A 152 4.65 2.43 17.12
CA TYR A 152 4.37 2.98 18.43
C TYR A 152 5.67 3.33 19.16
N ARG A 153 5.60 4.27 20.08
CA ARG A 153 6.60 4.48 21.11
C ARG A 153 5.90 4.77 22.43
N LEU A 154 6.46 4.26 23.51
CA LEU A 154 5.95 4.55 24.84
C LEU A 154 6.16 6.05 25.10
N ALA A 155 5.09 6.75 25.50
CA ALA A 155 5.28 8.06 26.07
C ALA A 155 5.90 7.84 27.45
N VAL A 156 7.19 8.12 27.60
CA VAL A 156 7.78 8.16 28.94
C VAL A 156 6.97 9.16 29.75
N LEU A 157 6.27 8.68 30.78
CA LEU A 157 5.62 9.53 31.77
C LEU A 157 6.73 10.33 32.42
N LYS A 158 6.94 11.55 31.93
CA LYS A 158 7.89 12.51 32.51
C LYS A 158 7.49 12.89 33.96
N SER A 159 6.30 12.50 34.41
CA SER A 159 5.74 12.79 35.73
C SER A 159 6.06 11.75 36.82
N LEU A 160 7.07 10.89 36.63
CA LEU A 160 7.57 9.98 37.68
C LEU A 160 9.05 10.22 38.00
N LEU A 161 9.63 11.33 37.52
CA LEU A 161 11.00 11.74 37.76
C LEU A 161 11.13 13.18 38.28
N ASP A 162 10.01 13.78 38.71
CA ASP A 162 9.97 15.05 39.47
C ASP A 162 9.39 14.78 40.86
#